data_AF-L9ZR05-F1
#
_entry.id   AF-L9ZR05-F1
#
_cell.length_a   1.000
_cell.length_b   1.000
_cell.length_c   1.000
_cell.angle_alpha   90.00
_cell.angle_beta   90.00
_cell.angle_gamma   90.00
#
_symmetry.space_group_name_H-M   'P 1'
#
loop_
_entity.id
_entity.type
_entity.pdbx_description
1 polymer ?
#
loop_
_entity_poly.entity_id
_entity_poly.type
_entity_poly.pdbx_seq_one_letter_code
_entity_poly.pdbx_strand_id
1 'polypeptide(L)'
;MIVSIEIEPGNYLPSHWDSNEELLVVTGGRVTATIDDETVDLHAGQCAVVPEIEPHELRNDGDETASIIGFFPGTELTATFDDVLQPFGTAEVTLGSAPAEDRQERTD
;
A
#
# COMPACT_ATOMS: atom_id res chain seq x y z
N MET A 1 8.57 -7.90 -2.66
CA MET A 1 8.38 -6.84 -3.66
C MET A 1 8.54 -5.48 -3.01
N ILE A 2 8.85 -4.42 -3.77
CA ILE A 2 8.93 -3.05 -3.27
C ILE A 2 7.96 -2.17 -4.06
N VAL A 3 7.21 -1.32 -3.36
CA VAL A 3 6.36 -0.28 -3.94
C VAL A 3 6.85 1.08 -3.46
N SER A 4 6.92 2.06 -4.36
CA SER A 4 7.27 3.44 -4.04
C SER A 4 6.00 4.28 -4.05
N ILE A 5 5.76 5.01 -2.96
CA ILE A 5 4.57 5.83 -2.75
C ILE A 5 5.02 7.27 -2.52
N GLU A 6 4.41 8.21 -3.24
CA GLU A 6 4.58 9.65 -3.02
C GLU A 6 3.21 10.27 -2.77
N ILE A 7 3.08 11.02 -1.67
CA ILE A 7 1.83 11.68 -1.28
C ILE A 7 2.09 13.17 -1.16
N GLU A 8 1.49 13.96 -2.04
CA GLU A 8 1.55 15.43 -1.99
C GLU A 8 0.87 16.01 -0.73
N PRO A 9 1.25 17.22 -0.28
CA PRO A 9 0.60 17.89 0.83
C PRO A 9 -0.93 17.97 0.69
N GLY A 10 -1.65 17.51 1.71
CA GLY A 10 -3.12 17.48 1.75
C GLY A 10 -3.77 16.28 1.04
N ASN A 11 -2.99 15.41 0.42
CA ASN A 11 -3.48 14.16 -0.19
C ASN A 11 -3.34 12.97 0.76
N TYR A 12 -3.88 11.83 0.32
CA TYR A 12 -3.87 10.57 1.05
C TYR A 12 -3.89 9.38 0.08
N LEU A 13 -3.36 8.25 0.54
CA LEU A 13 -3.60 6.93 -0.02
C LEU A 13 -4.84 6.38 0.70
N PRO A 14 -5.99 6.18 0.01
CA PRO A 14 -7.23 5.76 0.65
C PRO A 14 -7.11 4.43 1.39
N SER A 15 -8.02 4.22 2.34
CA SER A 15 -8.18 2.95 3.05
C SER A 15 -8.24 1.75 2.10
N HIS A 16 -7.40 0.77 2.38
CA HIS A 16 -7.31 -0.50 1.65
C HIS A 16 -6.71 -1.59 2.54
N TRP A 17 -6.80 -2.84 2.10
CA TRP A 17 -6.08 -3.95 2.69
C TRP A 17 -5.29 -4.70 1.63
N ASP A 18 -4.19 -5.29 2.07
CA ASP A 18 -3.24 -5.98 1.23
C ASP A 18 -3.27 -7.49 1.50
N SER A 19 -3.20 -8.28 0.43
CA SER A 19 -3.07 -9.74 0.49
C SER A 19 -1.76 -10.24 1.14
N ASN A 20 -0.88 -9.33 1.59
CA ASN A 20 0.37 -9.63 2.27
C ASN A 20 0.58 -8.64 3.42
N GLU A 21 1.36 -9.04 4.43
CA GLU A 21 1.95 -8.10 5.39
C GLU A 21 2.81 -7.06 4.64
N GLU A 22 2.74 -5.80 5.09
CA GLU A 22 3.55 -4.70 4.56
C GLU A 22 4.44 -4.10 5.66
N LEU A 23 5.72 -3.88 5.35
CA LEU A 23 6.56 -2.96 6.10
C LEU A 23 6.60 -1.61 5.37
N LEU A 24 5.98 -0.59 5.97
CA LEU A 24 6.01 0.79 5.53
C LEU A 24 7.26 1.48 6.08
N VAL A 25 8.07 2.09 5.22
CA VAL A 25 9.23 2.90 5.63
C VAL A 25 9.11 4.30 5.07
N VAL A 26 8.94 5.30 5.94
CA VAL A 26 8.95 6.71 5.52
C VAL A 26 10.39 7.12 5.25
N THR A 27 10.67 7.58 4.04
CA THR A 27 12.01 7.99 3.59
C THR A 27 12.15 9.50 3.46
N GLY A 28 11.04 10.23 3.33
CA GLY A 28 10.99 11.69 3.28
C GLY A 28 9.63 12.22 3.76
N GLY A 29 9.62 13.44 4.30
CA GLY A 29 8.40 14.07 4.83
C GLY A 29 7.82 13.38 6.07
N ARG A 30 6.49 13.46 6.21
CA ARG A 30 5.72 12.83 7.30
C ARG A 30 4.38 12.32 6.78
N VAL A 31 3.87 11.26 7.39
CA VAL A 31 2.50 10.78 7.19
C VAL A 31 1.87 10.40 8.51
N THR A 32 0.55 10.53 8.59
CA THR A 32 -0.26 9.85 9.60
C THR A 32 -0.74 8.55 8.96
N ALA A 33 -0.38 7.42 9.56
CA ALA A 33 -0.87 6.10 9.17
C ALA A 33 -1.97 5.67 10.14
N THR A 34 -3.10 5.21 9.60
CA THR A 34 -4.12 4.48 10.36
C THR A 34 -4.01 3.02 9.95
N ILE A 35 -3.87 2.12 10.92
CA ILE A 35 -3.76 0.66 10.72
C ILE A 35 -4.76 0.04 11.69
N ASP A 36 -5.80 -0.59 11.14
CA ASP A 36 -7.00 -1.00 11.90
C ASP A 36 -7.53 0.17 12.76
N ASP A 37 -7.62 -0.01 14.08
CA ASP A 37 -8.10 1.03 15.02
C ASP A 37 -6.99 1.96 15.54
N GLU A 38 -5.73 1.77 15.12
CA GLU A 38 -4.57 2.52 15.62
C GLU A 38 -4.12 3.61 14.63
N THR A 39 -3.88 4.82 15.13
CA THR A 39 -3.32 5.93 14.34
C THR A 39 -1.94 6.31 14.86
N VAL A 40 -0.95 6.39 13.97
CA VAL A 40 0.45 6.72 14.27
C VAL A 40 1.01 7.76 13.30
N ASP A 41 1.70 8.76 13.83
CA ASP A 41 2.48 9.69 13.03
C ASP A 41 3.89 9.12 12.77
N LEU A 42 4.27 9.07 11.50
CA LEU A 42 5.57 8.59 11.04
C LEU A 42 6.32 9.70 10.29
N HIS A 43 7.60 9.84 10.61
CA HIS A 43 8.53 10.74 9.95
C HIS A 43 9.63 9.97 9.24
N ALA A 44 10.39 10.65 8.38
CA ALA A 44 11.55 10.08 7.68
C ALA A 44 12.47 9.29 8.63
N GLY A 45 12.75 8.04 8.25
CA GLY A 45 13.55 7.07 9.01
C GLY A 45 12.74 6.17 9.96
N GLN A 46 11.43 6.38 10.09
CA GLN A 46 10.55 5.54 10.89
C GLN A 46 9.78 4.54 10.01
N CYS A 47 9.26 3.50 10.64
CA CYS A 47 8.51 2.45 9.98
C CYS A 47 7.32 1.97 10.82
N ALA A 48 6.36 1.36 10.14
CA ALA A 48 5.26 0.62 10.74
C ALA A 48 5.06 -0.70 9.98
N VAL A 49 4.51 -1.70 10.67
CA VAL A 49 4.13 -2.97 10.06
C VAL A 49 2.61 -2.98 9.98
N VAL A 50 2.09 -3.25 8.79
CA VAL A 50 0.69 -3.51 8.53
C VAL A 50 0.52 -5.03 8.42
N PRO A 51 -0.22 -5.67 9.34
CA PRO A 51 -0.49 -7.10 9.22
C PRO A 51 -1.32 -7.42 7.97
N GLU A 52 -1.21 -8.66 7.49
CA GLU A 52 -1.96 -9.13 6.32
C GLU A 52 -3.47 -8.97 6.50
N ILE A 53 -4.15 -8.46 5.47
CA ILE A 53 -5.60 -8.16 5.44
C ILE A 53 -6.05 -7.03 6.38
N GLU A 54 -5.16 -6.43 7.17
CA GLU A 54 -5.59 -5.31 8.01
C GLU A 54 -5.76 -4.02 7.18
N PRO A 55 -6.89 -3.31 7.38
CA PRO A 55 -7.15 -2.08 6.65
C PRO A 55 -6.18 -1.00 7.10
N HIS A 56 -5.68 -0.22 6.15
CA HIS A 56 -4.79 0.88 6.44
C HIS A 56 -4.92 2.04 5.44
N GLU A 57 -4.63 3.23 5.93
CA GLU A 57 -4.67 4.50 5.21
C GLU A 57 -3.42 5.32 5.52
N LEU A 58 -2.89 6.06 4.52
CA LEU A 58 -1.81 7.01 4.73
C LEU A 58 -2.25 8.42 4.34
N ARG A 59 -2.09 9.39 5.25
CA ARG A 59 -2.44 10.78 5.00
C ARG A 59 -1.24 11.70 5.18
N ASN A 60 -1.03 12.62 4.23
CA ASN A 60 -0.01 13.65 4.35
C ASN A 60 -0.62 15.00 4.77
N ASP A 61 -0.58 15.28 6.07
CA ASP A 61 -0.91 16.59 6.65
C ASP A 61 0.30 17.53 6.79
N GLY A 62 1.40 17.17 6.15
CA GLY A 62 2.61 17.99 6.01
C GLY A 62 2.45 19.14 5.02
N ASP A 63 3.52 19.92 4.92
CA ASP A 63 3.75 20.98 3.95
C ASP A 63 4.76 20.57 2.85
N GLU A 64 5.30 19.35 2.94
CA GLU A 64 6.23 18.74 1.99
C GLU A 64 5.67 17.41 1.46
N THR A 65 6.05 17.00 0.25
CA THR A 65 5.72 15.67 -0.28
C THR A 65 6.30 14.59 0.64
N ALA A 66 5.48 13.61 1.01
CA ALA A 66 5.92 12.45 1.76
C ALA A 66 6.31 11.32 0.81
N SER A 67 7.44 10.67 1.09
CA SER A 67 7.97 9.55 0.31
C SER A 67 8.04 8.31 1.19
N ILE A 68 7.38 7.23 0.77
CA ILE A 68 7.26 5.99 1.53
C ILE A 68 7.66 4.82 0.63
N ILE A 69 8.37 3.85 1.20
CA ILE A 69 8.69 2.59 0.55
C ILE A 69 7.96 1.47 1.28
N GLY A 70 7.06 0.80 0.57
CA GLY A 70 6.37 -0.41 1.02
C GLY A 70 7.17 -1.66 0.67
N PHE A 71 7.45 -2.51 1.65
CA PHE A 71 8.09 -3.81 1.45
C PHE A 71 7.12 -4.94 1.71
N PHE A 72 6.97 -5.81 0.72
CA PHE A 72 6.10 -6.98 0.77
C PHE A 72 6.92 -8.27 0.70
N PRO A 73 6.57 -9.32 1.46
CA PRO A 73 7.29 -10.60 1.45
C PRO A 73 7.09 -11.39 0.14
N GLY A 74 6.01 -11.13 -0.60
CA GLY A 74 5.67 -11.79 -1.86
C GLY A 74 6.30 -11.17 -3.12
N THR A 75 6.12 -11.85 -4.25
CA THR A 75 6.41 -11.35 -5.61
C THR A 75 5.18 -10.81 -6.33
N GLU A 76 4.01 -11.03 -5.74
CA GLU A 76 2.72 -10.52 -6.16
C GLU A 76 2.03 -9.92 -4.93
N LEU A 77 1.22 -8.89 -5.15
CA LEU A 77 0.39 -8.22 -4.16
C LEU A 77 -0.93 -7.86 -4.83
N THR A 78 -2.04 -8.19 -4.20
CA THR A 78 -3.33 -7.55 -4.49
C THR A 78 -3.69 -6.61 -3.35
N ALA A 79 -3.89 -5.34 -3.70
CA ALA A 79 -4.44 -4.30 -2.84
C ALA A 79 -5.92 -4.11 -3.17
N THR A 80 -6.79 -4.17 -2.17
CA THR A 80 -8.22 -3.92 -2.32
C THR A 80 -8.63 -2.70 -1.52
N PHE A 81 -9.08 -1.67 -2.23
CA PHE A 81 -9.51 -0.38 -1.71
C PHE A 81 -11.00 -0.38 -1.35
N ASP A 82 -11.37 0.39 -0.33
CA ASP A 82 -12.79 0.57 0.05
C ASP A 82 -13.60 1.25 -1.06
N ASP A 83 -12.96 2.17 -1.79
CA ASP A 83 -13.54 2.92 -2.90
C ASP A 83 -12.79 2.67 -4.21
N VAL A 84 -13.44 2.97 -5.34
CA VAL A 84 -12.82 2.85 -6.67
C VAL A 84 -11.66 3.83 -6.78
N LEU A 85 -10.44 3.30 -6.84
CA LEU A 85 -9.23 4.08 -6.96
C LEU A 85 -9.12 4.71 -8.36
N GLN A 86 -9.02 6.03 -8.39
CA GLN A 86 -8.73 6.79 -9.61
C GLN A 86 -7.21 7.03 -9.73
N PRO A 87 -6.64 7.09 -10.95
CA PRO A 87 -7.30 7.00 -12.27
C PRO A 87 -7.50 5.56 -12.78
N PHE A 88 -7.29 4.54 -11.95
CA PHE A 88 -7.30 3.13 -12.38
C PHE A 88 -8.71 2.60 -12.67
N GLY A 89 -9.76 3.21 -12.10
CA GLY A 89 -11.14 2.82 -12.36
C GLY A 89 -11.52 1.46 -11.77
N THR A 90 -10.75 0.98 -10.79
CA THR A 90 -10.93 -0.30 -10.09
C THR A 90 -10.67 -0.09 -8.60
N ALA A 91 -11.34 -0.87 -7.76
CA ALA A 91 -11.03 -0.97 -6.33
C ALA A 91 -9.98 -2.06 -6.03
N GLU A 92 -9.59 -2.85 -7.02
CA GLU A 92 -8.59 -3.91 -6.88
C GLU A 92 -7.42 -3.66 -7.81
N VAL A 93 -6.21 -3.61 -7.25
CA VAL A 93 -4.96 -3.42 -7.99
C VAL A 93 -4.01 -4.57 -7.66
N THR A 94 -3.64 -5.36 -8.66
CA THR A 94 -2.62 -6.40 -8.52
C THR A 94 -1.29 -5.91 -9.09
N LEU A 95 -0.24 -5.98 -8.27
CA LEU A 95 1.14 -5.66 -8.60
C LEU A 95 1.98 -6.93 -8.58
N GLY A 96 2.97 -7.01 -9.48
CA GLY A 96 3.81 -8.18 -9.66
C GLY A 96 3.44 -8.99 -10.90
N SER A 97 3.96 -10.20 -11.01
CA SER A 97 3.66 -11.08 -12.13
C SER A 97 3.43 -12.49 -11.61
N ALA A 98 2.24 -13.05 -11.83
CA ALA A 98 2.18 -14.44 -12.23
C ALA A 98 3.05 -14.58 -13.49
N PRO A 99 4.03 -15.50 -13.55
CA PRO A 99 4.58 -15.88 -14.85
C PRO A 99 3.39 -16.27 -15.73
N ALA A 100 3.39 -15.80 -16.97
CA ALA A 100 2.34 -16.07 -17.94
C ALA A 100 2.38 -17.54 -18.38
N GLU A 101 2.20 -18.51 -17.48
CA GLU A 101 2.35 -19.94 -17.74
C GLU A 101 1.78 -20.78 -16.58
N ASP A 102 0.45 -20.74 -16.35
CA ASP A 102 -0.28 -21.91 -15.79
C ASP A 102 -1.79 -21.92 -16.09
N ARG A 103 -2.26 -21.09 -17.05
CA ARG A 103 -3.68 -21.08 -17.46
C ARG A 103 -4.01 -22.11 -18.56
N GLN A 104 -3.12 -23.07 -18.80
CA GLN A 104 -3.36 -24.15 -19.76
C GLN A 104 -3.45 -25.49 -19.03
N GLU A 105 -4.62 -26.13 -19.22
CA GLU A 105 -4.89 -27.56 -19.04
C GLU A 105 -5.24 -28.06 -17.64
N ARG A 106 -6.51 -27.87 -17.27
CA ARG A 106 -7.29 -28.97 -16.66
C ARG A 106 -8.62 -29.12 -17.41
N THR A 107 -8.53 -29.73 -18.58
CA THR A 107 -9.62 -30.52 -19.15
C THR A 107 -9.39 -31.97 -18.73
N ASP A 108 -10.25 -32.47 -17.86
CA ASP A 108 -10.61 -33.89 -17.77
C ASP A 108 -12.14 -33.97 -17.76
#